data_AF-A0A7Y5F2T4-F1
#
_entry.id   AF-A0A7Y5F2T4-F1
#
_cell.length_a   1.000
_cell.length_b   1.000
_cell.length_c   1.000
_cell.angle_alpha   90.00
_cell.angle_beta   90.00
_cell.angle_gamma   90.00
#
_symmetry.space_group_name_H-M   'P 1'
#
loop_
_entity.id
_entity.type
_entity.pdbx_description
1 polymer ?
#
loop_
_entity_poly.entity_id
_entity_poly.type
_entity_poly.pdbx_seq_one_letter_code
_entity_poly.pdbx_strand_id
1 'polypeptide(L)'
;MSGAHIAAHAAAQKRQQEQEEEERMTRYNPEEVNGDWEFKIVRCATEQFKKPEVFQQMVEEESLAGWQLLEKLDNNRVRFKRPVSARKRDAMLPAGVDPYRTQFGISEGALGATIAGIFILGVVIFVILAFMAESGLLDF
;
A
#
# COMPACT_ATOMS: atom_id res chain seq x y z
N MET A 1 -25.33 17.59 -3.75
CA MET A 1 -24.11 17.05 -3.08
C MET A 1 -23.49 16.04 -4.04
N SER A 2 -22.28 16.31 -4.52
CA SER A 2 -21.65 15.55 -5.62
C SER A 2 -21.23 14.13 -5.20
N GLY A 3 -21.29 13.16 -6.13
CA GLY A 3 -20.86 11.78 -5.91
C GLY A 3 -19.40 11.64 -5.44
N ALA A 4 -18.55 12.63 -5.74
CA ALA A 4 -17.18 12.70 -5.22
C ALA A 4 -17.13 12.83 -3.69
N HIS A 5 -18.07 13.56 -3.07
CA HIS A 5 -18.15 13.67 -1.61
C HIS A 5 -18.64 12.38 -0.95
N ILE A 6 -19.53 11.63 -1.61
CA ILE A 6 -20.05 10.36 -1.10
C ILE A 6 -18.95 9.29 -1.12
N ALA A 7 -18.18 9.20 -2.22
CA ALA A 7 -17.06 8.27 -2.34
C ALA A 7 -15.93 8.57 -1.33
N ALA A 8 -15.62 9.86 -1.10
CA ALA A 8 -14.62 10.27 -0.11
C ALA A 8 -15.03 9.91 1.33
N HIS A 9 -16.31 10.09 1.68
CA HIS A 9 -16.84 9.70 2.99
C HIS A 9 -16.83 8.18 3.21
N ALA A 10 -17.22 7.39 2.20
CA ALA A 10 -17.19 5.94 2.28
C ALA A 10 -15.76 5.39 2.46
N ALA A 11 -14.78 5.94 1.73
CA ALA A 11 -13.37 5.55 1.87
C ALA A 11 -12.77 5.98 3.23
N ALA A 12 -13.24 7.08 3.82
CA ALA A 12 -12.83 7.49 5.17
C ALA A 12 -13.41 6.56 6.24
N GLN A 13 -14.70 6.21 6.13
CA GLN A 13 -15.34 5.27 7.06
C GLN A 13 -14.71 3.87 7.02
N LYS A 14 -14.41 3.35 5.82
CA LYS A 14 -13.74 2.04 5.69
C LYS A 14 -12.38 2.04 6.37
N ARG A 15 -11.59 3.11 6.21
CA ARG A 15 -10.29 3.26 6.88
C ARG A 15 -10.41 3.33 8.40
N GLN A 16 -11.43 4.02 8.91
CA GLN A 16 -11.69 4.05 10.36
C GLN A 16 -12.06 2.67 10.88
N GLN A 17 -12.93 1.93 10.19
CA GLN A 17 -13.29 0.58 10.58
C GLN A 17 -12.08 -0.37 10.56
N GLU A 18 -11.24 -0.29 9.54
CA GLU A 18 -10.00 -1.07 9.46
C GLU A 18 -9.02 -0.72 10.59
N GLN A 19 -8.92 0.56 10.97
CA GLN A 19 -8.11 1.01 12.11
C GLN A 19 -8.67 0.48 13.44
N GLU A 20 -9.99 0.57 13.65
CA GLU A 20 -10.65 0.05 14.85
C GLU A 20 -10.54 -1.48 14.96
N GLU A 21 -10.63 -2.20 13.84
CA GLU A 21 -10.41 -3.64 13.78
C GLU A 21 -8.96 -3.98 14.13
N GLU A 22 -8.01 -3.22 13.57
CA GLU A 22 -6.59 -3.36 13.90
C GLU A 22 -6.33 -3.13 15.38
N GLU A 23 -6.84 -2.04 15.96
CA GLU A 23 -6.72 -1.74 17.40
C GLU A 23 -7.31 -2.85 18.27
N ARG A 24 -8.44 -3.43 17.86
CA ARG A 24 -9.06 -4.57 18.55
C ARG A 24 -8.24 -5.85 18.45
N MET A 25 -7.62 -6.11 17.30
CA MET A 25 -6.80 -7.30 17.06
C MET A 25 -5.39 -7.16 17.65
N THR A 26 -4.87 -5.94 17.78
CA THR A 26 -3.57 -5.64 18.39
C THR A 26 -3.68 -5.43 19.89
N ARG A 27 -4.19 -6.43 20.63
CA ARG A 27 -4.02 -6.42 22.09
C ARG A 27 -2.60 -6.86 22.43
N TYR A 28 -1.71 -5.88 22.61
CA TYR A 28 -0.36 -6.16 23.07
C TYR A 28 -0.38 -6.57 24.54
N ASN A 29 0.35 -7.63 24.87
CA ASN A 29 0.71 -7.89 26.26
C ASN A 29 1.74 -6.84 26.69
N PRO A 30 1.61 -6.15 27.83
CA PRO A 30 2.55 -5.11 28.26
C PRO A 30 4.02 -5.56 28.28
N GLU A 31 4.28 -6.85 28.46
CA GLU A 31 5.62 -7.46 28.40
C GLU A 31 6.25 -7.45 26.98
N GLU A 32 5.43 -7.45 25.93
CA GLU A 32 5.88 -7.35 24.53
C GLU A 32 6.14 -5.90 24.10
N VAL A 33 5.50 -4.94 24.78
CA VAL A 33 5.68 -3.48 24.57
C VAL A 33 6.82 -2.93 25.43
N ASN A 34 7.12 -3.58 26.57
CA ASN A 34 8.15 -3.14 27.52
C ASN A 34 9.60 -3.38 27.09
N GLY A 35 9.87 -3.73 25.83
CA GLY A 35 11.22 -3.99 25.34
C GLY A 35 11.73 -2.94 24.37
N ASP A 36 13.04 -2.96 24.14
CA ASP A 36 13.77 -2.21 23.11
C ASP A 36 13.33 -2.62 21.69
N TRP A 37 12.03 -2.62 21.37
CA TRP A 37 11.45 -3.08 20.13
C TRP A 37 10.58 -2.02 19.46
N GLU A 38 10.64 -2.00 18.14
CA GLU A 38 9.78 -1.24 17.26
C GLU A 38 8.89 -2.21 16.48
N PHE A 39 7.71 -1.74 16.08
CA PHE A 39 6.77 -2.51 15.29
C PHE A 39 6.30 -1.70 14.09
N LYS A 40 6.01 -2.37 12.99
CA LYS A 40 5.31 -1.78 11.86
C LYS A 40 4.43 -2.79 11.14
N ILE A 41 3.48 -2.27 10.39
CA ILE A 41 2.65 -3.05 9.46
C ILE A 41 2.98 -2.58 8.04
N VAL A 42 3.43 -3.51 7.21
CA VAL A 42 3.61 -3.30 5.78
C VAL A 42 2.33 -3.72 5.06
N ARG A 43 1.84 -2.86 4.17
CA ARG A 43 0.59 -3.03 3.43
C ARG A 43 0.83 -3.19 1.94
N CYS A 44 -0.05 -3.91 1.25
CA CYS A 44 -0.14 -3.87 -0.21
C CYS A 44 -1.60 -3.75 -0.68
N ALA A 45 -1.81 -3.10 -1.83
CA ALA A 45 -3.14 -2.81 -2.36
C ALA A 45 -3.83 -4.02 -3.04
N THR A 46 -3.08 -5.04 -3.44
CA THR A 46 -3.54 -6.06 -4.40
C THR A 46 -3.31 -7.50 -3.94
N GLU A 47 -3.44 -7.78 -2.64
CA GLU A 47 -3.28 -9.14 -2.07
C GLU A 47 -1.95 -9.83 -2.45
N GLN A 48 -0.89 -9.05 -2.67
CA GLN A 48 0.35 -9.56 -3.24
C GLN A 48 1.04 -10.59 -2.34
N PHE A 49 0.79 -10.53 -1.02
CA PHE A 49 1.36 -11.48 -0.06
C PHE A 49 0.72 -12.87 -0.10
N LYS A 50 -0.28 -13.08 -0.97
CA LYS A 50 -0.76 -14.42 -1.33
C LYS A 50 0.27 -15.21 -2.14
N LYS A 51 1.11 -14.52 -2.92
CA LYS A 51 2.17 -15.14 -3.73
C LYS A 51 3.40 -15.37 -2.85
N PRO A 52 3.85 -16.62 -2.63
CA PRO A 52 4.97 -16.91 -1.74
C PRO A 52 6.25 -16.17 -2.13
N GLU A 53 6.51 -16.01 -3.42
CA GLU A 53 7.72 -15.38 -3.94
C GLU A 53 7.76 -13.89 -3.59
N VAL A 54 6.62 -13.20 -3.74
CA VAL A 54 6.49 -11.78 -3.39
C VAL A 54 6.57 -11.59 -1.88
N PHE A 55 5.96 -12.49 -1.11
CA PHE A 55 6.04 -12.44 0.35
C PHE A 55 7.48 -12.63 0.83
N GLN A 56 8.22 -13.60 0.28
CA GLN A 56 9.63 -13.82 0.60
C GLN A 56 10.50 -12.61 0.25
N GLN A 57 10.33 -12.07 -0.96
CA GLN A 57 11.03 -10.86 -1.38
C GLN A 57 10.79 -9.69 -0.40
N MET A 58 9.55 -9.46 0.00
CA MET A 58 9.21 -8.39 0.94
C MET A 58 9.89 -8.62 2.30
N VAL A 59 9.86 -9.84 2.83
CA VAL A 59 10.56 -10.18 4.08
C VAL A 59 12.06 -9.94 3.97
N GLU A 60 12.69 -10.30 2.85
CA GLU A 60 14.11 -10.07 2.59
C GLU A 60 14.44 -8.57 2.53
N GLU A 61 13.66 -7.77 1.80
CA GLU A 61 13.83 -6.32 1.73
C GLU A 61 13.72 -5.67 3.11
N GLU A 62 12.74 -6.07 3.92
CA GLU A 62 12.56 -5.57 5.29
C GLU A 62 13.71 -5.98 6.22
N SER A 63 14.27 -7.18 6.01
CA SER A 63 15.39 -7.69 6.80
C SER A 63 16.66 -6.83 6.65
N LEU A 64 16.83 -6.11 5.53
CA LEU A 64 17.95 -5.18 5.34
C LEU A 64 17.99 -4.10 6.41
N ALA A 65 16.81 -3.60 6.79
CA ALA A 65 16.64 -2.65 7.87
C ALA A 65 16.58 -3.32 9.26
N GLY A 66 16.81 -4.63 9.36
CA GLY A 66 16.77 -5.38 10.62
C GLY A 66 15.35 -5.73 11.10
N TRP A 67 14.33 -5.54 10.26
CA TRP A 67 12.98 -5.98 10.58
C TRP A 67 12.87 -7.50 10.50
N GLN A 68 12.18 -8.07 11.48
CA GLN A 68 11.89 -9.49 11.59
C GLN A 68 10.39 -9.68 11.47
N LEU A 69 9.99 -10.67 10.65
CA LEU A 69 8.59 -11.05 10.52
C LEU A 69 8.05 -11.45 11.91
N LEU A 70 6.96 -10.81 12.31
CA LEU A 70 6.25 -11.15 13.53
C LEU A 70 5.01 -11.97 13.21
N GLU A 71 4.17 -11.48 12.29
CA GLU A 71 2.89 -12.10 11.97
C GLU A 71 2.42 -11.71 10.56
N LYS A 72 1.86 -12.65 9.82
CA LYS A 72 1.11 -12.37 8.59
C LYS A 72 -0.37 -12.22 8.95
N LEU A 73 -0.88 -11.00 8.96
CA LEU A 73 -2.26 -10.70 9.38
C LEU A 73 -3.26 -11.18 8.32
N ASP A 74 -2.97 -10.92 7.05
CA ASP A 74 -3.76 -11.38 5.90
C ASP A 74 -2.91 -11.36 4.62
N ASN A 75 -3.52 -11.29 3.43
CA ASN A 75 -2.80 -11.22 2.14
C ASN A 75 -2.36 -9.79 1.76
N ASN A 76 -2.72 -8.79 2.55
CA ASN A 76 -2.44 -7.39 2.33
C ASN A 76 -1.61 -6.76 3.44
N ARG A 77 -1.55 -7.37 4.63
CA ARG A 77 -0.94 -6.80 5.83
C ARG A 77 0.00 -7.79 6.50
N VAL A 78 1.21 -7.34 6.79
CA VAL A 78 2.22 -8.13 7.50
C VAL A 78 2.85 -7.27 8.59
N ARG A 79 2.91 -7.81 9.80
CA ARG A 79 3.51 -7.16 10.96
C ARG A 79 4.96 -7.60 11.13
N PHE A 80 5.82 -6.61 11.39
CA PHE A 80 7.23 -6.79 11.68
C PHE A 80 7.58 -6.25 13.06
N LYS A 81 8.67 -6.77 13.63
CA LYS A 81 9.33 -6.23 14.82
C LYS A 81 10.82 -6.02 14.57
N ARG A 82 11.43 -5.06 15.25
CA ARG A 82 12.87 -4.77 15.14
C ARG A 82 13.41 -4.25 16.46
N PRO A 83 14.63 -4.57 16.90
CA PRO A 83 15.20 -3.94 18.07
C PRO A 83 15.51 -2.45 17.80
N VAL A 84 15.20 -1.55 18.74
CA VAL A 84 15.49 -0.10 18.66
C VAL A 84 16.97 0.18 18.39
N SER A 85 17.87 -0.70 18.84
CA SER A 85 19.31 -0.62 18.59
C SER A 85 19.68 -0.71 17.10
N ALA A 86 18.83 -1.30 16.25
CA ALA A 86 19.03 -1.36 14.81
C ALA A 86 19.00 0.02 14.14
N ARG A 87 18.31 1.01 14.74
CA ARG A 87 18.29 2.41 14.26
C ARG A 87 19.67 2.99 14.00
N LYS A 88 20.65 2.59 14.81
CA LYS A 88 22.04 3.06 14.70
C LYS A 88 22.68 2.71 13.35
N ARG A 89 22.14 1.71 12.64
CA ARG A 89 22.63 1.26 11.32
C ARG A 89 21.77 1.74 10.17
N ASP A 90 20.70 2.50 10.41
CA ASP A 90 19.80 2.98 9.35
C ASP A 90 20.54 3.88 8.35
N ALA A 91 21.50 4.68 8.84
CA ALA A 91 22.35 5.52 7.98
C ALA A 91 23.30 4.72 7.06
N MET A 92 23.46 3.42 7.29
CA MET A 92 24.30 2.52 6.48
C MET A 92 23.48 1.70 5.47
N LEU A 93 22.17 1.93 5.39
CA LEU A 93 21.31 1.20 4.46
C LEU A 93 21.65 1.55 3.00
N PRO A 94 21.45 0.61 2.06
CA PRO A 94 21.59 0.89 0.63
C PRO A 94 20.71 2.07 0.21
N ALA A 95 21.19 2.83 -0.78
CA ALA A 95 20.42 3.94 -1.33
C ALA A 95 19.02 3.47 -1.79
N GLY A 96 17.98 4.21 -1.36
CA GLY A 96 16.59 3.91 -1.69
C GLY A 96 15.88 2.95 -0.71
N VAL A 97 16.58 2.38 0.27
CA VAL A 97 15.96 1.57 1.33
C VAL A 97 15.46 2.50 2.44
N ASP A 98 14.14 2.62 2.56
CA ASP A 98 13.49 3.31 3.67
C ASP A 98 13.11 2.30 4.78
N PRO A 99 13.74 2.35 5.96
CA PRO A 99 13.45 1.44 7.06
C PRO A 99 12.00 1.60 7.59
N TYR A 100 11.36 2.74 7.38
CA TYR A 100 10.03 3.04 7.90
C TYR A 100 8.93 2.99 6.85
N ARG A 101 9.22 2.47 5.65
CA ARG A 101 8.18 2.24 4.64
C ARG A 101 7.08 1.32 5.17
N THR A 102 5.85 1.67 4.87
CA THR A 102 4.63 0.93 5.27
C THR A 102 3.81 0.43 4.08
N GLN A 103 4.25 0.73 2.86
CA GLN A 103 3.60 0.33 1.62
C GLN A 103 4.57 -0.50 0.78
N PHE A 104 4.11 -1.63 0.27
CA PHE A 104 4.82 -2.51 -0.64
C PHE A 104 4.11 -2.49 -2.01
N GLY A 105 4.87 -2.12 -3.04
CA GLY A 105 4.33 -1.88 -4.38
C GLY A 105 3.52 -0.58 -4.48
N ILE A 106 2.51 -0.58 -5.35
CA ILE A 106 1.64 0.59 -5.58
C ILE A 106 0.62 0.70 -4.45
N SER A 107 0.46 1.90 -3.89
CA SER A 107 -0.56 2.19 -2.87
C SER A 107 -1.98 2.19 -3.47
N GLU A 108 -3.01 1.95 -2.65
CA GLU A 108 -4.41 1.95 -3.13
C GLU A 108 -4.81 3.25 -3.83
N GLY A 109 -4.36 4.40 -3.29
CA GLY A 109 -4.60 5.70 -3.90
C GLY A 109 -3.92 5.87 -5.24
N ALA A 110 -2.66 5.42 -5.37
CA ALA A 110 -1.93 5.47 -6.63
C ALA A 110 -2.54 4.53 -7.69
N LEU A 111 -3.01 3.35 -7.29
CA LEU A 111 -3.71 2.42 -8.17
C LEU A 111 -5.04 3.03 -8.65
N GLY A 112 -5.83 3.60 -7.73
CA GLY A 112 -7.08 4.28 -8.06
C GLY A 112 -6.88 5.45 -9.03
N ALA A 113 -5.85 6.27 -8.80
CA ALA A 113 -5.50 7.38 -9.69
C ALA A 113 -5.07 6.88 -11.09
N THR A 114 -4.31 5.79 -11.15
CA THR A 114 -3.88 5.17 -12.42
C THR A 114 -5.07 4.68 -13.22
N ILE A 115 -6.01 3.97 -12.59
CA ILE A 115 -7.23 3.47 -13.25
C ILE A 115 -8.09 4.65 -13.74
N ALA A 116 -8.27 5.68 -12.91
CA ALA A 116 -9.01 6.88 -13.30
C ALA A 116 -8.36 7.61 -14.49
N GLY A 117 -7.03 7.72 -14.49
CA GLY A 117 -6.26 8.32 -15.59
C GLY A 117 -6.43 7.56 -16.90
N ILE A 118 -6.34 6.23 -16.88
CA ILE A 118 -6.54 5.37 -18.06
C ILE A 118 -7.98 5.53 -18.59
N PHE A 119 -8.98 5.58 -17.71
CA PHE A 119 -10.37 5.76 -18.11
C PHE A 119 -10.59 7.12 -18.78
N ILE A 120 -10.11 8.21 -18.18
CA ILE A 120 -10.20 9.56 -18.76
C ILE A 120 -9.52 9.61 -20.13
N LEU A 121 -8.32 9.04 -20.24
CA LEU A 121 -7.60 8.97 -21.51
C LEU A 121 -8.39 8.21 -22.57
N GLY A 122 -8.99 7.07 -22.21
CA GLY A 122 -9.85 6.30 -23.10
C GLY A 122 -11.08 7.08 -23.58
N VAL A 123 -11.74 7.83 -22.69
CA VAL A 123 -12.87 8.71 -23.05
C VAL A 123 -12.41 9.82 -24.01
N VAL A 124 -11.27 10.46 -23.74
CA VAL A 124 -10.72 11.50 -24.62
C VAL A 124 -10.39 10.94 -26.00
N ILE A 125 -9.73 9.78 -26.08
CA ILE A 125 -9.42 9.10 -27.35
C ILE A 125 -10.72 8.76 -28.09
N PHE A 126 -11.72 8.22 -27.41
CA PHE A 126 -13.01 7.88 -28.00
C PHE A 126 -13.72 9.10 -28.60
N VAL A 127 -13.74 10.23 -27.87
CA VAL A 127 -14.33 11.49 -28.34
C VAL A 127 -13.58 12.02 -29.56
N ILE A 128 -12.24 11.97 -29.55
CA ILE A 128 -11.40 12.38 -30.69
C ILE A 128 -11.69 11.49 -31.91
N LEU A 129 -11.76 10.17 -31.75
CA LEU A 129 -12.07 9.25 -32.84
C LEU A 129 -13.48 9.47 -33.41
N ALA A 130 -14.48 9.67 -32.55
CA ALA A 130 -15.84 9.98 -32.97
C ALA A 130 -15.90 11.28 -33.78
N PHE A 131 -15.21 12.33 -33.33
CA PHE A 131 -15.10 13.59 -34.05
C PHE A 131 -14.36 13.44 -35.39
N MET A 132 -13.28 12.68 -35.44
CA MET A 132 -12.54 12.41 -36.68
C MET A 132 -13.38 11.59 -37.69
N ALA A 133 -14.20 10.66 -37.21
CA ALA A 133 -15.13 9.90 -38.04
C ALA A 133 -16.24 10.80 -38.64
N GLU A 134 -16.82 11.69 -37.83
CA GLU A 134 -17.86 12.61 -38.29
C GLU A 134 -17.33 13.68 -39.26
N SER A 135 -16.06 14.09 -39.10
CA SER A 135 -15.39 15.05 -39.99
C SER A 135 -14.80 14.45 -41.27
N GLY A 136 -14.96 13.13 -41.49
CA GLY A 136 -14.42 12.44 -42.68
C GLY A 136 -12.89 12.34 -42.70
N LEU A 137 -12.23 12.56 -41.56
CA LEU A 137 -10.76 12.55 -41.44
C LEU A 137 -10.18 11.13 -41.32
N LEU A 138 -11.04 10.11 -41.24
CA LEU A 138 -10.70 8.69 -41.13
C LEU A 138 -10.97 7.88 -42.42
N ASP A 139 -11.45 8.52 -43.49
CA ASP A 139 -11.60 7.88 -44.80
C ASP A 139 -10.24 7.87 -45.53
N PHE A 140 -9.49 6.78 -45.39
CA PHE A 140 -8.30 6.45 -46.18
C PHE A 140 -8.62 5.50 -47.33
#